data_AF-Q9P0N4-F1
#
_entry.id   AF-Q9P0N4-F1
#
_cell.length_a   1.000
_cell.length_b   1.000
_cell.length_c   1.000
_cell.angle_alpha   90.00
_cell.angle_beta   90.00
_cell.angle_gamma   90.00
#
_symmetry.space_group_name_H-M   'P 1'
#
loop_
_entity.id
_entity.type
_entity.pdbx_description
1 polymer ?
#
loop_
_entity_poly.entity_id
_entity_poly.type
_entity_poly.pdbx_seq_one_letter_code
_entity_poly.pdbx_strand_id
1 'polypeptide(L)'
;MAATSGTDEPVSGELVSVAHALSLPAESYGNDPDIEMAWAMRAMQHAEVYYKLISSVDPQFLKLTKVDDQIYSEFRKNFETLRIDVLDPEELKSESAKEKWRPFCLKFNGIVEDFNYGTLLRLD
;
A
#
# COMPACT_ATOMS: atom_id res chain seq x y z
N MET A 1 -10.50 -43.85 -19.63
CA MET A 1 -11.64 -43.21 -18.95
C MET A 1 -11.08 -42.46 -17.74
N ALA A 2 -11.16 -41.12 -17.78
CA ALA A 2 -11.03 -40.08 -16.73
C ALA A 2 -9.97 -40.29 -15.61
N ALA A 3 -8.89 -39.50 -15.48
CA ALA A 3 -8.75 -38.05 -15.27
C ALA A 3 -9.29 -37.54 -13.92
N THR A 4 -8.39 -37.22 -12.98
CA THR A 4 -8.51 -36.02 -12.13
C THR A 4 -7.10 -35.47 -11.85
N SER A 5 -6.87 -34.29 -12.42
CA SER A 5 -5.69 -33.44 -12.32
C SER A 5 -5.53 -32.91 -10.89
N GLY A 6 -4.41 -33.21 -10.24
CA GLY A 6 -3.88 -32.40 -9.15
C GLY A 6 -2.97 -31.35 -9.78
N THR A 7 -3.54 -30.21 -10.16
CA THR A 7 -2.77 -29.08 -10.68
C THR A 7 -2.08 -28.41 -9.50
N ASP A 8 -0.83 -28.79 -9.25
CA ASP A 8 0.12 -27.95 -8.50
C ASP A 8 0.41 -26.75 -9.41
N GLU A 9 -0.29 -25.64 -9.19
CA GLU A 9 0.02 -24.38 -9.87
C GLU A 9 1.46 -24.01 -9.49
N PRO A 10 2.37 -23.81 -10.47
CA PRO A 10 3.67 -23.30 -10.15
C PRO A 10 3.48 -21.86 -9.67
N VAL A 11 3.69 -21.62 -8.37
CA VAL A 11 3.89 -20.25 -7.87
C VAL A 11 5.10 -19.70 -8.62
N SER A 12 4.82 -18.87 -9.63
CA SER A 12 5.78 -18.39 -10.62
C SER A 12 6.98 -17.76 -9.94
N GLY A 13 8.19 -18.25 -10.28
CA GLY A 13 9.46 -17.75 -9.74
C GLY A 13 9.69 -16.24 -9.91
N GLU A 14 8.95 -15.60 -10.82
CA GLU A 14 8.89 -14.14 -10.97
C GLU A 14 8.33 -13.44 -9.72
N LEU A 15 7.31 -13.99 -9.07
CA LEU A 15 6.70 -13.39 -7.87
C LEU A 15 7.65 -13.40 -6.67
N VAL A 16 8.45 -14.46 -6.57
CA VAL A 16 9.48 -14.63 -5.52
C VAL A 16 10.66 -13.68 -5.77
N SER A 17 11.04 -13.49 -7.03
CA SER A 17 12.10 -12.54 -7.43
C SER A 17 11.70 -11.09 -7.14
N VAL A 18 10.45 -10.71 -7.43
CA VAL A 18 9.91 -9.38 -7.11
C VAL A 18 9.78 -9.13 -5.61
N ALA A 19 9.41 -10.14 -4.82
CA ALA A 19 9.32 -9.99 -3.36
C ALA A 19 10.68 -9.66 -2.74
N HIS A 20 11.73 -10.34 -3.22
CA HIS A 20 13.10 -10.08 -2.80
C HIS A 20 13.59 -8.72 -3.30
N ALA A 21 13.23 -8.35 -4.54
CA ALA A 21 13.57 -7.08 -5.16
C ALA A 21 12.82 -5.85 -4.60
N LEU A 22 11.97 -6.00 -3.58
CA LEU A 22 11.35 -4.87 -2.85
C LEU A 22 11.76 -4.83 -1.37
N SER A 23 12.72 -5.66 -0.95
CA SER A 23 13.13 -5.83 0.45
C SER A 23 14.44 -5.11 0.82
N LEU A 24 15.16 -4.52 -0.15
CA LEU A 24 16.39 -3.77 0.09
C LEU A 24 16.10 -2.29 0.42
N PRO A 25 17.07 -1.55 0.97
CA PRO A 25 16.93 -0.11 1.21
C PRO A 25 16.57 0.65 -0.07
N ALA A 26 15.74 1.69 0.05
CA ALA A 26 15.30 2.49 -1.08
C ALA A 26 16.47 3.14 -1.86
N GLU A 27 17.60 3.41 -1.21
CA GLU A 27 18.78 3.98 -1.89
C GLU A 27 19.51 3.00 -2.82
N SER A 28 19.26 1.69 -2.69
CA SER A 28 19.85 0.64 -3.52
C SER A 28 19.13 0.46 -4.86
N TYR A 29 17.89 0.93 -4.94
CA TYR A 29 17.11 0.89 -6.15
C TYR A 29 17.37 2.18 -6.92
N GLY A 30 18.09 2.07 -8.04
CA GLY A 30 18.10 3.16 -9.03
C GLY A 30 16.69 3.39 -9.59
N ASN A 31 16.54 4.39 -10.45
CA ASN A 31 15.28 4.61 -11.20
C ASN A 31 15.14 3.53 -12.29
N ASP A 32 15.00 2.28 -11.86
CA ASP A 32 14.97 1.08 -12.67
C ASP A 32 13.53 0.80 -13.14
N PRO A 33 13.27 0.76 -14.45
CA PRO A 33 11.92 0.58 -14.99
C PRO A 33 11.30 -0.77 -14.62
N ASP A 34 12.10 -1.83 -14.42
CA ASP A 34 11.58 -3.15 -14.05
C ASP A 34 11.09 -3.13 -12.61
N ILE A 35 11.73 -2.36 -11.73
CA ILE A 35 11.32 -2.18 -10.34
C ILE A 35 10.05 -1.31 -10.26
N GLU A 36 9.97 -0.25 -11.06
CA GLU A 36 8.74 0.56 -11.17
C GLU A 36 7.55 -0.27 -11.69
N MET A 37 7.78 -1.12 -12.69
CA MET A 37 6.76 -2.02 -13.23
C MET A 37 6.30 -3.03 -12.17
N ALA A 38 7.24 -3.64 -11.45
CA ALA A 38 6.94 -4.57 -10.37
C ALA A 38 6.14 -3.90 -9.24
N TRP A 39 6.53 -2.68 -8.86
CA TRP A 39 5.79 -1.85 -7.91
C TRP A 39 4.36 -1.56 -8.40
N ALA A 40 4.20 -1.13 -9.66
CA ALA A 40 2.90 -0.80 -10.23
C ALA A 40 1.96 -2.02 -10.26
N MET A 41 2.46 -3.19 -10.66
CA MET A 41 1.70 -4.44 -10.64
C MET A 41 1.23 -4.81 -9.23
N ARG A 42 2.11 -4.71 -8.24
CA ARG A 42 1.78 -4.99 -6.83
C ARG A 42 0.76 -4.00 -6.27
N ALA A 43 0.92 -2.72 -6.55
CA ALA A 43 0.02 -1.68 -6.09
C ALA A 43 -1.38 -1.83 -6.71
N MET A 44 -1.47 -2.23 -7.99
CA MET A 44 -2.73 -2.54 -8.67
C MET A 44 -3.43 -3.76 -8.07
N GLN A 45 -2.72 -4.85 -7.85
CA GLN A 45 -3.28 -6.04 -7.20
C GLN A 45 -3.83 -5.72 -5.81
N HIS A 46 -3.09 -4.94 -5.02
CA HIS A 46 -3.54 -4.48 -3.72
C HIS A 46 -4.82 -3.64 -3.82
N ALA A 47 -4.90 -2.72 -4.78
CA ALA A 47 -6.09 -1.90 -5.02
C ALA A 47 -7.31 -2.75 -5.40
N GLU A 48 -7.15 -3.77 -6.25
CA GLU A 48 -8.25 -4.68 -6.62
C GLU A 48 -8.79 -5.47 -5.42
N VAL A 49 -7.89 -5.97 -4.56
CA VAL A 49 -8.29 -6.68 -3.34
C VAL A 49 -9.07 -5.76 -2.42
N TYR A 50 -8.59 -4.53 -2.21
CA TYR A 50 -9.26 -3.54 -1.37
C TYR A 50 -10.62 -3.13 -1.95
N TYR A 51 -10.71 -2.92 -3.27
CA TYR A 51 -11.97 -2.62 -3.93
C TYR A 51 -13.01 -3.74 -3.74
N LYS A 52 -12.60 -5.01 -3.92
CA LYS A 52 -13.47 -6.16 -3.67
C LYS A 52 -13.92 -6.19 -2.21
N LEU A 53 -13.01 -5.96 -1.26
CA LEU A 53 -13.30 -5.96 0.16
C LEU A 53 -14.35 -4.90 0.52
N ILE A 54 -14.12 -3.63 0.19
CA ILE A 54 -15.06 -2.53 0.50
C ILE A 54 -16.40 -2.66 -0.23
N SER A 55 -16.44 -3.34 -1.37
CA SER A 55 -17.68 -3.60 -2.12
C SER A 55 -18.48 -4.80 -1.59
N SER A 56 -17.84 -5.71 -0.84
CA SER A 56 -18.44 -6.96 -0.40
C SER A 56 -18.86 -6.97 1.07
N VAL A 57 -18.23 -6.14 1.91
CA VAL A 57 -18.55 -6.01 3.33
C VAL A 57 -18.78 -4.56 3.71
N ASP A 58 -19.56 -4.33 4.76
CA ASP A 58 -19.75 -2.99 5.31
C ASP A 58 -18.39 -2.44 5.84
N PRO A 59 -17.88 -1.33 5.26
CA PRO A 59 -16.59 -0.77 5.63
C PRO A 59 -16.50 -0.33 7.10
N GLN A 60 -17.62 -0.09 7.79
CA GLN A 60 -17.62 0.33 9.20
C GLN A 60 -16.98 -0.73 10.12
N PHE A 61 -17.09 -2.01 9.77
CA PHE A 61 -16.53 -3.11 10.56
C PHE A 61 -15.16 -3.56 10.06
N LEU A 62 -14.66 -2.96 8.98
CA LEU A 62 -13.39 -3.34 8.40
C LEU A 62 -12.24 -2.76 9.22
N LYS A 63 -11.34 -3.64 9.67
CA LYS A 63 -10.07 -3.27 10.30
C LYS A 63 -8.93 -3.70 9.41
N LEU A 64 -8.12 -2.73 8.97
CA LEU A 64 -7.01 -2.94 8.06
C LEU A 64 -5.72 -3.25 8.81
N THR A 65 -5.55 -2.67 10.00
CA THR A 65 -4.41 -2.92 10.89
C THR A 65 -4.88 -3.10 12.34
N LYS A 66 -3.97 -3.62 13.18
CA LYS A 66 -4.21 -3.73 14.63
C LYS A 66 -4.25 -2.38 15.35
N VAL A 67 -3.83 -1.30 14.68
CA VAL A 67 -3.63 0.03 15.28
C VAL A 67 -4.41 1.13 14.53
N ASP A 68 -5.48 0.77 13.81
CA ASP A 68 -6.28 1.71 13.00
C ASP A 68 -6.74 2.94 13.79
N ASP A 69 -7.20 2.75 15.03
CA ASP A 69 -7.70 3.85 15.86
C ASP A 69 -6.58 4.84 16.24
N GLN A 70 -5.36 4.32 16.44
CA GLN A 70 -4.16 5.14 16.69
C GLN A 70 -3.74 5.89 15.42
N ILE A 71 -3.72 5.20 14.27
CA ILE A 71 -3.42 5.82 12.96
C ILE A 71 -4.41 6.95 12.69
N TYR A 72 -5.71 6.70 12.85
CA TYR A 72 -6.75 7.71 12.63
C TYR A 72 -6.61 8.92 13.57
N SER A 73 -6.34 8.67 14.85
CA SER A 73 -6.18 9.75 15.84
C SER A 73 -4.96 10.63 15.53
N GLU A 74 -3.82 10.03 15.22
CA GLU A 74 -2.63 10.78 14.80
C GLU A 74 -2.84 11.47 13.45
N PHE A 75 -3.50 10.82 12.49
CA PHE A 75 -3.82 11.41 11.20
C PHE A 75 -4.65 12.68 11.37
N ARG A 76 -5.75 12.61 12.12
CA ARG A 76 -6.61 13.77 12.39
C ARG A 76 -5.88 14.88 13.14
N LYS A 77 -4.94 14.56 14.03
CA LYS A 77 -4.13 15.57 14.73
C LYS A 77 -3.10 16.27 13.83
N ASN A 78 -2.50 15.56 12.87
CA ASN A 78 -1.47 16.13 11.99
C ASN A 78 -2.08 16.78 10.72
N PHE A 79 -3.27 16.32 10.31
CA PHE A 79 -3.95 16.70 9.07
C PHE A 79 -5.42 17.08 9.34
N GLU A 80 -5.65 17.96 10.31
CA GLU A 80 -7.00 18.36 10.77
C GLU A 80 -7.90 18.89 9.64
N THR A 81 -7.31 19.64 8.71
CA THR A 81 -8.02 20.30 7.62
C THR A 81 -8.05 19.50 6.33
N LEU A 82 -7.36 18.35 6.27
CA LEU A 82 -7.25 17.57 5.05
C LEU A 82 -8.60 16.92 4.72
N ARG A 83 -9.09 17.22 3.52
CA ARG A 83 -10.32 16.65 2.99
C ARG A 83 -10.05 15.26 2.45
N ILE A 84 -10.77 14.27 2.97
CA ILE A 84 -10.60 12.86 2.59
C ILE A 84 -11.55 12.42 1.47
N ASP A 85 -12.53 13.26 1.15
CA ASP A 85 -13.51 13.02 0.08
C ASP A 85 -12.99 13.45 -1.29
N VAL A 86 -12.17 14.50 -1.33
CA VAL A 86 -11.45 14.97 -2.51
C VAL A 86 -10.05 15.35 -2.08
N LEU A 87 -9.05 14.65 -2.60
CA LEU A 87 -7.64 14.85 -2.28
C LEU A 87 -6.95 15.67 -3.37
N ASP A 88 -6.32 16.77 -2.98
CA ASP A 88 -5.46 17.54 -3.87
C ASP A 88 -4.06 16.89 -3.95
N PRO A 89 -3.58 16.49 -5.15
CA PRO A 89 -2.22 15.98 -5.33
C PRO A 89 -1.13 16.91 -4.76
N GLU A 90 -1.32 18.22 -4.76
CA GLU A 90 -0.33 19.17 -4.24
C GLU A 90 -0.21 19.09 -2.71
N GLU A 91 -1.30 18.78 -2.00
CA GLU A 91 -1.30 18.53 -0.54
C GLU A 91 -0.61 17.21 -0.15
N LEU A 92 -0.28 16.38 -1.14
CA LEU A 92 0.42 15.10 -0.96
C LEU A 92 1.86 15.15 -1.50
N LYS A 93 2.09 15.87 -2.61
CA LYS A 93 3.33 15.81 -3.40
C LYS A 93 4.23 17.04 -3.26
N SER A 94 3.71 18.17 -2.76
CA SER A 94 4.56 19.35 -2.51
C SER A 94 5.64 19.05 -1.47
N GLU A 95 6.75 19.80 -1.51
CA GLU A 95 7.86 19.57 -0.58
C GLU A 95 7.43 19.77 0.89
N SER A 96 6.60 20.78 1.16
CA SER A 96 6.04 21.01 2.50
C SER A 96 5.09 19.89 2.94
N ALA A 97 4.32 19.31 2.02
CA ALA A 97 3.50 18.14 2.30
C ALA A 97 4.38 16.93 2.65
N LYS A 98 5.42 16.64 1.86
CA LYS A 98 6.35 15.53 2.14
C LYS A 98 7.01 15.66 3.51
N GLU A 99 7.37 16.88 3.92
CA GLU A 99 7.93 17.16 5.25
C GLU A 99 6.95 16.86 6.39
N LYS A 100 5.63 16.93 6.16
CA LYS A 100 4.60 16.52 7.13
C LYS A 100 4.30 15.03 7.08
N TRP A 101 4.21 14.45 5.89
CA TRP A 101 3.88 13.03 5.70
C TRP A 101 4.99 12.09 6.16
N ARG A 102 6.25 12.41 5.91
CA ARG A 102 7.40 11.58 6.34
C ARG A 102 7.42 11.28 7.84
N PRO A 103 7.39 12.28 8.76
CA PRO A 103 7.40 12.01 10.19
C PRO A 103 6.13 11.30 10.65
N PHE A 104 4.98 11.55 10.01
CA PHE A 104 3.75 10.81 10.28
C PHE A 104 3.92 9.30 9.98
N CYS A 105 4.41 8.94 8.79
CA CYS A 105 4.63 7.53 8.43
C CYS A 105 5.68 6.86 9.32
N LEU A 106 6.78 7.56 9.63
CA LEU A 106 7.86 7.02 10.46
C LEU A 106 7.44 6.72 11.91
N LYS A 107 6.38 7.35 12.44
CA LYS A 107 5.82 6.98 13.76
C LYS A 107 5.34 5.54 13.83
N PHE A 108 4.99 4.94 12.69
CA PHE A 108 4.49 3.58 12.61
C PHE A 108 5.56 2.57 12.18
N ASN A 109 6.81 3.00 12.00
CA ASN A 109 7.92 2.10 11.72
C ASN A 109 8.10 1.10 12.89
N GLY A 110 8.07 -0.20 12.58
CA GLY A 110 8.12 -1.27 13.57
C GLY A 110 6.79 -1.57 14.29
N ILE A 111 5.74 -0.79 14.03
CA ILE A 111 4.36 -1.04 14.50
C ILE A 111 3.52 -1.62 13.36
N VAL A 112 3.63 -1.01 12.17
CA VAL A 112 3.06 -1.51 10.92
C VAL A 112 4.21 -2.11 10.14
N GLU A 113 4.13 -3.43 9.90
CA GLU A 113 5.20 -4.21 9.26
C GLU A 113 5.57 -3.62 7.89
N ASP A 114 4.56 -3.26 7.10
CA ASP A 114 4.71 -2.79 5.72
C ASP A 114 4.39 -1.28 5.57
N PHE A 115 4.82 -0.44 6.53
CA PHE A 115 4.45 0.98 6.55
C PHE A 115 4.90 1.79 5.32
N ASN A 116 5.92 1.31 4.59
CA ASN A 116 6.47 1.91 3.38
C ASN A 116 6.01 1.19 2.09
N TYR A 117 5.00 0.33 2.17
CA TYR A 117 4.49 -0.41 1.02
C TYR A 117 3.76 0.50 0.04
N GLY A 118 4.02 0.28 -1.25
CA GLY A 118 3.39 1.01 -2.35
C GLY A 118 1.91 0.68 -2.48
N THR A 119 1.06 1.68 -2.32
CA THR A 119 -0.39 1.55 -2.51
C THR A 119 -0.93 2.61 -3.46
N LEU A 120 -2.08 2.33 -4.06
CA LEU A 120 -2.82 3.31 -4.86
C LEU A 120 -3.91 3.93 -4.00
N LEU A 121 -4.04 5.25 -4.11
CA LEU A 121 -5.05 6.04 -3.44
C LEU A 121 -5.93 6.73 -4.49
N ARG A 122 -7.24 6.59 -4.35
CA ARG A 122 -8.21 7.29 -5.19
C ARG A 122 -8.29 8.75 -4.73
N LEU A 123 -8.31 9.69 -5.68
CA LEU A 123 -8.36 11.13 -5.37
C LEU A 123 -9.80 11.62 -5.10
N ASP A 124 -10.80 10.91 -5.64
CA ASP A 124 -12.23 11.20 -5.54
C ASP A 124 -13.08 9.91 -5.61
#